data_AF-A0A8X6ILR7-F1
#
_entry.id   AF-A0A8X6ILR7-F1
#
_cell.length_a   1.000
_cell.length_b   1.000
_cell.length_c   1.000
_cell.angle_alpha   90.00
_cell.angle_beta   90.00
_cell.angle_gamma   90.00
#
_symmetry.space_group_name_H-M   'P 1'
#
loop_
_entity.id
_entity.type
_entity.pdbx_description
1 polymer ?
#
loop_
_entity_poly.entity_id
_entity_poly.type
_entity_poly.pdbx_seq_one_letter_code
_entity_poly.pdbx_strand_id
1 'polypeptide(L)'
;MANIEALKKSRKNERAAFTKASNRVEELIALEDVDICELEAELNVFKGKVDRLENTHSNILELLPEKDYDAEFEIVEDFWDKAIRIETKSRRIINGQQNPGSPLHPGAMRTSTPRTCAGFSSRSP
;
A
#
# COMPACT_ATOMS: atom_id res chain seq x y z
N MET A 1 13.73 -1.44 27.59
CA MET A 1 12.76 -2.53 27.33
C MET A 1 11.49 -1.90 26.80
N ALA A 2 10.94 -2.42 25.70
CA ALA A 2 9.64 -1.96 25.22
C ALA A 2 8.54 -2.39 26.21
N ASN A 3 7.57 -1.52 26.46
CA ASN A 3 6.44 -1.80 27.33
C ASN A 3 5.28 -2.29 26.46
N ILE A 4 4.76 -3.49 26.74
CA ILE A 4 3.65 -4.10 25.99
C ILE A 4 2.41 -3.20 25.90
N GLU A 5 2.10 -2.44 26.96
CA GLU A 5 0.96 -1.51 26.96
C GLU A 5 1.21 -0.31 26.05
N ALA A 6 2.47 0.15 25.95
CA ALA A 6 2.85 1.19 25.00
C ALA A 6 2.77 0.68 23.55
N LEU A 7 3.17 -0.57 23.30
CA LEU A 7 3.06 -1.18 21.98
C LEU A 7 1.61 -1.39 21.56
N LYS A 8 0.73 -1.87 22.44
CA LYS A 8 -0.72 -1.98 22.17
C LYS A 8 -1.34 -0.63 21.81
N LYS A 9 -0.90 0.45 22.49
CA LYS A 9 -1.31 1.82 22.14
C LYS A 9 -0.76 2.26 20.79
N SER A 10 0.51 1.96 20.49
CA SER A 10 1.14 2.23 19.18
C SER A 10 0.38 1.53 18.06
N ARG A 11 0.10 0.24 18.22
CA ARG A 11 -0.68 -0.58 17.28
C ARG A 11 -2.02 0.06 16.96
N LYS A 12 -2.76 0.57 17.95
CA LYS A 12 -4.04 1.24 17.71
C LYS A 12 -3.88 2.46 16.80
N ASN A 13 -2.84 3.26 17.02
CA ASN A 13 -2.54 4.44 16.20
C ASN A 13 -2.09 4.04 14.79
N GLU A 14 -1.27 3.00 14.67
CA GLU A 14 -0.79 2.48 13.40
C GLU A 14 -1.92 1.85 12.58
N ARG A 15 -2.86 1.13 13.22
CA ARG A 15 -4.08 0.64 12.56
C ARG A 15 -4.91 1.80 12.02
N ALA A 16 -5.09 2.88 12.77
CA ALA A 16 -5.80 4.06 12.29
C ALA A 16 -5.08 4.71 11.09
N ALA A 17 -3.75 4.80 11.13
CA ALA A 17 -2.95 5.31 10.02
C ALA A 17 -3.00 4.40 8.79
N PHE A 18 -2.95 3.08 8.99
CA PHE A 18 -3.14 2.07 7.95
C PHE A 18 -4.51 2.22 7.31
N THR A 19 -5.59 2.30 8.10
CA THR A 19 -6.95 2.45 7.57
C THR A 19 -7.06 3.73 6.72
N LYS A 20 -6.53 4.85 7.20
CA LYS A 20 -6.52 6.11 6.45
C LYS A 20 -5.78 5.99 5.11
N ALA A 21 -4.58 5.43 5.12
CA ALA A 21 -3.80 5.22 3.89
C ALA A 21 -4.47 4.21 2.95
N SER A 22 -5.06 3.15 3.49
CA SER A 22 -5.79 2.13 2.73
C SER A 22 -6.97 2.75 1.99
N ASN A 23 -7.77 3.57 2.68
CA ASN A 23 -8.92 4.25 2.09
C ASN A 23 -8.47 5.24 1.01
N ARG A 24 -7.37 5.96 1.23
CA ARG A 24 -6.85 6.90 0.22
C ARG A 24 -6.46 6.18 -1.09
N VAL A 25 -5.77 5.04 -0.99
CA VAL A 25 -5.41 4.25 -2.17
C VAL A 25 -6.67 3.64 -2.82
N GLU A 26 -7.64 3.16 -2.04
CA GLU A 26 -8.91 2.65 -2.57
C GLU A 26 -9.74 3.73 -3.31
N GLU A 27 -9.76 4.96 -2.78
CA GLU A 27 -10.38 6.11 -3.44
C GLU A 27 -9.71 6.38 -4.80
N LEU A 28 -8.38 6.40 -4.86
CA LEU A 28 -7.64 6.61 -6.11
C LEU A 28 -7.89 5.48 -7.12
N ILE A 29 -7.91 4.23 -6.67
CA ILE A 29 -8.23 3.05 -7.51
C ILE A 29 -9.65 3.15 -8.10
N ALA A 30 -10.58 3.79 -7.39
CA ALA A 30 -11.97 3.93 -7.83
C ALA A 30 -12.19 5.06 -8.85
N LEU A 31 -11.19 5.92 -9.08
CA LEU A 31 -11.26 6.99 -10.09
C LEU A 31 -11.08 6.40 -11.50
N GLU A 32 -11.86 6.92 -12.46
CA GLU A 32 -11.80 6.49 -13.87
C GLU A 32 -10.49 6.93 -14.54
N ASP A 33 -10.00 8.13 -14.22
CA ASP A 33 -8.75 8.72 -14.71
C ASP A 33 -7.76 8.98 -13.56
N VAL A 34 -7.27 7.91 -12.94
CA VAL A 34 -6.30 8.01 -11.84
C VAL A 34 -4.93 8.50 -12.33
N ASP A 35 -4.35 9.49 -11.64
CA ASP A 35 -2.96 9.87 -11.85
C ASP A 35 -2.04 8.77 -11.30
N ILE A 36 -1.25 8.15 -12.18
CA ILE A 36 -0.39 7.01 -11.84
C ILE A 36 0.71 7.41 -10.86
N CYS A 37 1.25 8.62 -10.98
CA CYS A 37 2.30 9.08 -10.08
C CYS A 37 1.73 9.39 -8.69
N GLU A 38 0.49 9.89 -8.61
CA GLU A 38 -0.22 10.02 -7.33
C GLU A 38 -0.52 8.64 -6.71
N LEU A 39 -1.02 7.70 -7.50
CA LEU A 39 -1.31 6.33 -7.04
C LEU A 39 -0.04 5.62 -6.55
N GLU A 40 1.08 5.75 -7.26
CA GLU A 40 2.38 5.19 -6.84
C GLU A 40 2.89 5.82 -5.54
N ALA A 41 2.78 7.15 -5.40
CA ALA A 41 3.19 7.85 -4.19
C ALA A 41 2.37 7.42 -2.97
N GLU A 42 1.04 7.40 -3.09
CA GLU A 42 0.15 6.97 -2.01
C GLU A 42 0.28 5.47 -1.71
N LEU A 43 0.53 4.63 -2.72
CA LEU A 43 0.84 3.22 -2.52
C LEU A 43 2.14 3.03 -1.71
N ASN A 44 3.16 3.86 -1.96
CA ASN A 44 4.40 3.82 -1.18
C ASN A 44 4.18 4.25 0.28
N VAL A 45 3.37 5.30 0.50
CA VAL A 45 2.95 5.70 1.85
C VAL A 45 2.20 4.56 2.54
N PHE A 46 1.29 3.90 1.84
CA PHE A 46 0.52 2.76 2.34
C PHE A 46 1.42 1.60 2.76
N LYS A 47 2.39 1.20 1.91
CA LYS A 47 3.38 0.16 2.25
C LYS A 47 4.17 0.50 3.51
N GLY A 48 4.63 1.75 3.63
CA GLY A 48 5.28 2.21 4.85
C GLY A 48 4.40 2.18 6.11
N LYS A 49 3.06 2.10 5.98
CA LYS A 49 2.16 1.85 7.12
C LYS A 49 2.02 0.36 7.43
N VAL A 50 1.99 -0.50 6.41
CA VAL A 50 2.03 -1.95 6.56
C VAL A 50 3.28 -2.35 7.34
N ASP A 51 4.47 -1.92 6.89
CA ASP A 51 5.75 -2.27 7.52
C ASP A 51 5.80 -1.88 9.00
N ARG A 52 5.26 -0.70 9.33
CA ARG A 52 5.19 -0.23 10.72
C ARG A 52 4.28 -1.10 11.58
N LEU A 53 3.11 -1.45 11.05
CA LEU A 53 2.13 -2.25 11.76
C LEU A 53 2.63 -3.68 11.98
N GLU A 54 3.29 -4.26 10.97
CA GLU A 54 3.97 -5.56 11.06
C GLU A 54 5.08 -5.54 12.10
N ASN A 55 5.96 -4.53 12.07
CA ASN A 55 7.02 -4.38 13.06
C ASN A 55 6.45 -4.26 14.48
N THR A 56 5.39 -3.47 14.69
CA THR A 56 4.75 -3.36 16.00
C THR A 56 4.12 -4.68 16.43
N HIS A 57 3.50 -5.41 15.50
CA HIS A 57 2.96 -6.74 15.78
C HIS A 57 4.06 -7.74 16.18
N SER A 58 5.18 -7.81 15.45
CA SER A 58 6.34 -8.64 15.83
C SER A 58 6.87 -8.29 17.22
N ASN A 59 7.01 -6.99 17.54
CA ASN A 59 7.43 -6.55 18.87
C ASN A 59 6.44 -6.93 19.97
N ILE A 60 5.13 -7.00 19.66
CA ILE A 60 4.11 -7.44 20.61
C ILE A 60 4.22 -8.96 20.83
N LEU A 61 4.37 -9.74 19.77
CA LEU A 61 4.52 -11.20 19.87
C LEU A 61 5.75 -11.61 20.69
N GLU A 62 6.88 -10.91 20.55
CA GLU A 62 8.09 -11.15 21.36
C GLU A 62 7.87 -10.97 22.87
N LEU A 63 6.85 -10.19 23.27
CA LEU A 63 6.54 -9.88 24.68
C LEU A 63 5.30 -10.60 25.19
N LEU A 64 4.50 -11.21 24.32
CA LEU A 64 3.28 -11.94 24.69
C LEU A 64 3.62 -13.39 25.08
N PRO A 65 2.89 -13.96 26.05
CA PRO A 65 2.92 -15.41 26.27
C PRO A 65 2.14 -16.12 25.16
N GLU A 66 2.53 -17.35 24.82
CA GLU A 66 1.95 -18.13 23.70
C GLU A 66 0.42 -18.26 23.74
N LYS A 67 -0.15 -18.34 24.94
CA LYS A 67 -1.60 -18.41 25.16
C LYS A 67 -2.39 -17.23 24.60
N ASP A 68 -1.72 -16.09 24.38
CA ASP A 68 -2.33 -14.85 23.89
C ASP A 68 -2.03 -14.61 22.40
N TYR A 69 -1.34 -15.55 21.72
CA TYR A 69 -1.01 -15.42 20.30
C TYR A 69 -2.23 -15.49 19.39
N ASP A 70 -3.16 -16.41 19.63
CA ASP A 70 -4.33 -16.58 18.76
C ASP A 70 -5.16 -15.28 18.66
N ALA A 71 -5.36 -14.61 19.79
CA ALA A 71 -6.05 -13.32 19.84
C ALA A 71 -5.28 -12.20 19.12
N GLU A 72 -3.95 -12.28 19.08
CA GLU A 72 -3.12 -11.34 18.33
C GLU A 72 -3.16 -11.62 16.82
N PHE A 73 -3.15 -12.89 16.41
CA PHE A 73 -3.21 -13.29 15.00
C PHE A 73 -4.55 -12.94 14.34
N GLU A 74 -5.67 -13.12 15.05
CA GLU A 74 -7.00 -12.72 14.55
C GLU A 74 -7.07 -11.22 14.20
N ILE A 75 -6.33 -10.39 14.93
CA ILE A 75 -6.24 -8.94 14.68
C ILE A 75 -5.44 -8.64 13.39
N VAL A 76 -4.52 -9.53 13.04
CA VAL A 76 -3.47 -9.33 12.01
C VAL A 76 -3.88 -9.81 10.64
N GLU A 77 -4.53 -10.97 10.56
CA GLU A 77 -4.96 -11.57 9.29
C GLU A 77 -5.79 -10.59 8.45
N ASP A 78 -6.73 -9.90 9.09
CA ASP A 78 -7.67 -9.00 8.41
C ASP A 78 -6.96 -7.81 7.74
N PHE A 79 -5.84 -7.33 8.31
CA PHE A 79 -5.08 -6.24 7.67
C PHE A 79 -4.14 -6.75 6.57
N TRP A 80 -3.57 -7.95 6.72
CA TRP A 80 -2.73 -8.57 5.69
C TRP A 80 -3.51 -8.83 4.41
N ASP A 81 -4.70 -9.43 4.54
CA ASP A 81 -5.59 -9.63 3.41
C ASP A 81 -5.95 -8.32 2.72
N LYS A 82 -6.26 -7.27 3.51
CA LYS A 82 -6.54 -5.94 2.96
C LYS A 82 -5.31 -5.36 2.25
N ALA A 83 -4.11 -5.51 2.80
CA ALA A 83 -2.87 -5.01 2.22
C ALA A 83 -2.55 -5.68 0.88
N ILE A 84 -2.62 -7.02 0.83
CA ILE A 84 -2.39 -7.81 -0.39
C ILE A 84 -3.40 -7.40 -1.48
N ARG A 85 -4.68 -7.24 -1.11
CA ARG A 85 -5.73 -6.83 -2.05
C ARG A 85 -5.47 -5.45 -2.64
N ILE A 86 -5.14 -4.45 -1.82
CA ILE A 86 -4.85 -3.08 -2.27
C ILE A 86 -3.62 -3.06 -3.15
N GLU A 87 -2.56 -3.74 -2.73
CA GLU A 87 -1.32 -3.80 -3.49
C GLU A 87 -1.53 -4.44 -4.86
N THR A 88 -2.23 -5.58 -4.90
CA THR A 88 -2.53 -6.29 -6.15
C THR A 88 -3.33 -5.42 -7.11
N LYS A 89 -4.36 -4.72 -6.62
CA LYS A 89 -5.18 -3.82 -7.45
C LYS A 89 -4.36 -2.64 -7.98
N SER A 90 -3.59 -2.00 -7.12
CA SER A 90 -2.75 -0.85 -7.49
C SER A 90 -1.73 -1.24 -8.54
N ARG A 91 -1.03 -2.36 -8.34
CA ARG A 91 -0.04 -2.88 -9.31
C ARG A 91 -0.66 -3.21 -10.66
N ARG A 92 -1.90 -3.72 -10.72
CA ARG A 92 -2.60 -3.96 -12.00
C ARG A 92 -2.83 -2.68 -12.78
N ILE A 93 -3.24 -1.61 -12.10
CA ILE A 93 -3.46 -0.30 -12.73
C ILE A 93 -2.15 0.30 -13.21
N ILE A 94 -1.13 0.32 -12.33
CA ILE A 94 0.20 0.83 -12.65
C ILE A 94 0.80 0.09 -13.85
N ASN A 95 0.84 -1.26 -13.80
CA ASN A 95 1.42 -2.07 -14.88
C ASN A 95 0.59 -2.04 -16.17
N GLY A 96 -0.75 -1.97 -16.06
CA GLY A 96 -1.66 -1.89 -17.21
C GLY A 96 -1.50 -0.59 -17.99
N GLN A 97 -1.19 0.51 -17.30
CA GLN A 97 -0.88 1.80 -17.93
C GLN A 97 0.58 1.90 -18.39
N GLN A 98 1.51 1.20 -17.74
CA GLN A 98 2.92 1.14 -18.15
C GLN A 98 3.15 0.27 -19.40
N ASN A 99 2.22 -0.62 -19.76
CA ASN A 99 2.32 -1.42 -20.98
C ASN A 99 0.99 -1.47 -21.76
N PRO A 100 0.64 -0.41 -22.50
CA PRO A 100 -0.49 -0.45 -23.45
C PRO A 100 -0.20 -1.38 -24.66
N GLY A 101 1.00 -1.97 -24.72
CA GLY A 101 1.52 -2.77 -25.82
C GLY A 101 1.20 -4.26 -25.73
N SER A 102 -0.06 -4.63 -25.91
CA SER A 102 -0.36 -5.88 -26.65
C SER A 102 -1.54 -5.63 -27.59
N PRO A 103 -1.30 -4.90 -28.70
CA PRO A 103 -2.24 -4.85 -29.79
C PRO A 103 -1.99 -6.07 -30.68
N LEU A 104 -2.81 -7.11 -30.55
CA LEU A 104 -3.09 -7.96 -31.69
C LEU A 104 -4.09 -7.23 -32.60
N HIS A 105 -3.55 -6.26 -33.37
CA HIS A 105 -4.06 -5.77 -34.67
C HIS A 105 -5.35 -4.88 -34.70
N PRO A 106 -5.64 -4.18 -35.82
CA PRO A 106 -5.44 -2.73 -35.89
C PRO A 106 -6.73 -1.95 -36.22
N GLY A 107 -6.89 -0.76 -35.64
CA GLY A 107 -7.88 0.20 -36.11
C GLY A 107 -8.57 0.97 -35.00
N ALA A 108 -7.87 1.89 -34.35
CA ALA A 108 -8.48 3.11 -33.82
C ALA A 108 -7.36 4.05 -33.37
N MET A 109 -7.29 5.23 -33.99
CA MET A 109 -6.61 6.37 -33.41
C MET A 109 -7.23 6.67 -32.05
N ARG A 110 -6.46 6.50 -30.97
CA ARG A 110 -6.67 7.23 -29.71
C ARG A 110 -5.34 7.76 -29.23
N THR A 111 -5.15 9.05 -29.46
CA THR A 111 -4.08 9.85 -28.86
C THR A 111 -4.42 10.08 -27.40
N SER A 112 -3.88 9.24 -26.51
CA SER A 112 -3.74 9.57 -25.10
C SER A 112 -2.37 9.10 -24.66
N THR A 113 -1.40 10.01 -24.74
CA THR A 113 -0.06 9.82 -24.18
C THR A 113 -0.18 9.53 -22.69
N PRO A 114 0.39 8.43 -22.16
CA PRO A 114 0.60 8.30 -20.73
C PRO A 114 1.57 9.42 -20.31
N ARG A 115 1.20 10.23 -19.31
CA ARG A 115 2.17 11.11 -18.63
C ARG A 115 3.12 10.23 -17.85
N THR A 116 4.18 9.77 -18.52
CA THR A 116 5.32 9.15 -17.87
C THR A 116 6.00 10.24 -17.04
N CYS A 117 6.19 9.99 -15.74
CA CYS A 117 6.97 10.85 -14.86
C CYS A 117 8.47 10.76 -15.21
N ALA A 118 8.85 11.33 -16.35
CA ALA A 118 10.24 11.55 -16.73
C ALA A 118 10.64 12.96 -16.28
N GLY A 119 11.48 13.05 -15.26
CA GLY A 119 12.16 14.32 -14.97
C GLY A 119 12.55 14.58 -13.51
N PHE A 120 13.25 13.66 -12.86
CA PHE A 120 14.11 14.06 -11.74
C PHE A 120 15.44 13.30 -11.83
N SER A 121 16.39 13.86 -12.57
CA SER A 121 17.79 13.53 -12.35
C SER A 121 18.60 14.82 -12.42
N SER A 122 18.92 15.27 -11.21
CA SER A 122 19.78 16.37 -10.85
C SER A 122 21.12 16.31 -11.60
N ARG A 123 21.42 17.38 -12.34
CA ARG A 123 22.76 17.66 -12.83
C ARG A 123 23.33 18.80 -11.99
N SER A 124 24.39 18.52 -11.23
CA SER A 124 25.28 19.53 -10.65
C SER A 124 26.56 18.86 -10.14
N PRO A 125 27.70 19.55 -10.13
CA PRO A 125 28.20 20.57 -11.06
C PRO A 125 29.09 19.96 -12.15
#